data_AF-A0A2A4FQD6-F1
#
_entry.id   AF-A0A2A4FQD6-F1
#
_cell.length_a   1.000
_cell.length_b   1.000
_cell.length_c   1.000
_cell.angle_alpha   90.00
_cell.angle_beta   90.00
_cell.angle_gamma   90.00
#
_symmetry.space_group_name_H-M   'P 1'
#
loop_
_entity.id
_entity.type
_entity.pdbx_description
1 polymer ?
#
loop_
_entity_poly.entity_id
_entity_poly.type
_entity_poly.pdbx_seq_one_letter_code
_entity_poly.pdbx_strand_id
1 'polypeptide(L)'
;MRHPVSRRAPSSRSERTSLYDEVTNRILSELEAGRFPWAQPWGRSSGAAPGLPRNALTGRSYSGVNVLILWGAVTEQGWLSQRWLTFRQALEAGGCVRKGEHGTAVVYADRFTPEAEKARARETGDEARAVPFLKKFTVFNVAQCEGLPEALTADPAPLSERQIVAVAEALIAATGANIRIGGDKAFYAPVADLIRVPPQQAFHDQINFYRTCFHELAHWSGHASRLNRDLSGIFGSAPYAKEELVALSGQSAPLATLQ
;
A
#
# COMPACT_ATOMS: atom_id res chain seq x y z
N MET A 1 -65.20 3.22 -25.70
CA MET A 1 -64.41 3.38 -24.46
C MET A 1 -63.04 2.75 -24.66
N ARG A 2 -61.97 3.56 -24.78
CA ARG A 2 -60.58 3.10 -24.79
C ARG A 2 -59.85 3.91 -23.72
N HIS A 3 -59.34 3.23 -22.69
CA HIS A 3 -58.55 3.86 -21.63
C HIS A 3 -57.15 4.21 -22.16
N PRO A 4 -56.58 5.39 -21.85
CA PRO A 4 -55.20 5.67 -22.18
C PRO A 4 -54.26 5.02 -21.14
N VAL A 5 -53.28 4.27 -21.65
CA VAL A 5 -52.18 3.69 -20.86
C VAL A 5 -51.22 4.80 -20.46
N SER A 6 -51.09 5.04 -19.16
CA SER A 6 -50.11 5.96 -18.59
C SER A 6 -48.68 5.44 -18.82
N ARG A 7 -47.92 6.13 -19.66
CA ARG A 7 -46.47 5.94 -19.79
C ARG A 7 -45.80 6.49 -18.53
N ARG A 8 -45.35 5.60 -17.65
CA ARG A 8 -44.42 5.94 -16.56
C ARG A 8 -43.13 6.48 -17.16
N ALA A 9 -42.82 7.75 -16.88
CA ALA A 9 -41.52 8.33 -17.14
C ALA A 9 -40.43 7.60 -16.31
N PRO A 10 -39.23 7.38 -16.87
CA PRO A 10 -38.12 6.83 -16.09
C PRO A 10 -37.75 7.80 -14.97
N SER A 11 -37.75 7.31 -13.73
CA SER A 11 -37.35 8.12 -12.57
C SER A 11 -35.90 8.55 -12.74
N SER A 12 -35.65 9.85 -12.69
CA SER A 12 -34.31 10.41 -12.57
C SER A 12 -33.63 9.79 -11.35
N ARG A 13 -32.64 8.92 -11.60
CA ARG A 13 -31.67 8.56 -10.58
C ARG A 13 -30.92 9.85 -10.25
N SER A 14 -31.34 10.48 -9.16
CA SER A 14 -30.56 11.49 -8.45
C SER A 14 -29.08 11.13 -8.53
N GLU A 15 -28.29 12.02 -9.11
CA GLU A 15 -26.84 12.02 -9.11
C GLU A 15 -26.36 11.97 -7.66
N ARG A 16 -26.28 10.77 -7.10
CA ARG A 16 -25.47 10.51 -5.93
C ARG A 16 -24.06 10.48 -6.46
N THR A 17 -23.34 11.58 -6.27
CA THR A 17 -21.90 11.69 -6.45
C THR A 17 -21.29 10.33 -6.10
N SER A 18 -20.77 9.64 -7.11
CA SER A 18 -20.28 8.29 -6.92
C SER A 18 -19.13 8.40 -5.92
N LEU A 19 -19.03 7.47 -4.98
CA LEU A 19 -17.91 7.48 -4.04
C LEU A 19 -16.55 7.41 -4.79
N TYR A 20 -16.55 6.87 -6.02
CA TYR A 20 -15.44 6.97 -6.95
C TYR A 20 -15.10 8.42 -7.31
N ASP A 21 -16.10 9.26 -7.55
CA ASP A 21 -15.94 10.68 -7.88
C ASP A 21 -15.39 11.44 -6.68
N GLU A 22 -15.87 11.16 -5.45
CA GLU A 22 -15.31 11.78 -4.23
C GLU A 22 -13.82 11.46 -4.05
N VAL A 23 -13.45 10.19 -4.18
CA VAL A 23 -12.05 9.74 -4.04
C VAL A 23 -11.18 10.31 -5.16
N THR A 24 -11.68 10.29 -6.40
CA THR A 24 -10.98 10.80 -7.58
C THR A 24 -10.79 12.32 -7.48
N ASN A 25 -11.82 13.06 -7.09
CA ASN A 25 -11.75 14.51 -6.88
C ASN A 25 -10.80 14.88 -5.74
N ARG A 26 -10.73 14.07 -4.68
CA ARG A 26 -9.73 14.27 -3.62
C ARG A 26 -8.30 14.07 -4.14
N ILE A 27 -8.07 13.03 -4.95
CA ILE A 27 -6.75 12.79 -5.57
C ILE A 27 -6.40 13.94 -6.53
N LEU A 28 -7.34 14.39 -7.35
CA LEU A 28 -7.17 15.54 -8.25
C LEU A 28 -6.82 16.81 -7.48
N SER A 29 -7.53 17.14 -6.40
CA SER A 29 -7.26 18.33 -5.59
C SER A 29 -5.86 18.31 -4.94
N GLU A 30 -5.40 17.14 -4.47
CA GLU A 30 -4.03 16.99 -3.98
C GLU A 30 -3.00 17.23 -5.09
N LEU A 31 -3.24 16.68 -6.29
CA LEU A 31 -2.37 16.89 -7.46
C LEU A 31 -2.34 18.36 -7.91
N GLU A 32 -3.49 19.03 -7.96
CA GLU A 32 -3.62 20.46 -8.27
C GLU A 32 -2.88 21.34 -7.26
N ALA A 33 -2.87 20.93 -5.98
CA ALA A 33 -2.11 21.59 -4.94
C ALA A 33 -0.60 21.26 -4.96
N GLY A 34 -0.11 20.59 -6.01
CA GLY A 34 1.29 20.18 -6.17
C GLY A 34 1.72 19.07 -5.21
N ARG A 35 0.79 18.44 -4.50
CA ARG A 35 1.03 17.33 -3.57
C ARG A 35 0.72 16.02 -4.27
N PHE A 36 1.76 15.32 -4.70
CA PHE A 36 1.60 13.99 -5.28
C PHE A 36 1.29 12.98 -4.17
N PRO A 37 0.09 12.37 -4.11
CA PRO A 37 -0.28 11.49 -3.01
C PRO A 37 0.65 10.28 -2.89
N TRP A 38 1.09 9.75 -4.03
CA TRP A 38 2.04 8.64 -4.14
C TRP A 38 3.52 9.08 -4.08
N ALA A 39 3.79 10.38 -4.14
CA ALA A 39 5.13 10.94 -4.07
C ALA A 39 5.36 11.80 -2.82
N GLN A 40 4.57 11.57 -1.75
CA GLN A 40 4.80 12.25 -0.49
C GLN A 40 6.26 12.02 -0.06
N PRO A 41 7.04 13.11 0.10
CA PRO A 41 8.48 13.06 0.06
C PRO A 41 9.00 12.82 1.47
N TRP A 42 10.12 12.13 1.54
CA TRP A 42 10.90 11.87 2.75
C TRP A 42 11.57 13.15 3.31
N GLY A 43 10.92 14.31 3.19
CA GLY A 43 11.56 15.59 3.38
C GLY A 43 10.58 16.67 3.77
N ARG A 44 10.61 17.00 5.07
CA ARG A 44 10.17 18.23 5.75
C ARG A 44 9.14 17.99 6.85
N SER A 45 9.50 17.18 7.84
CA SER A 45 9.44 17.60 9.24
C SER A 45 10.35 16.67 10.04
N SER A 46 10.99 17.20 11.08
CA SER A 46 11.84 16.46 12.01
C SER A 46 11.15 15.20 12.54
N GLY A 47 11.73 14.02 12.28
CA GLY A 47 11.36 12.77 12.92
C GLY A 47 10.47 11.86 12.08
N ALA A 48 11.05 10.72 11.69
CA ALA A 48 10.43 9.52 11.11
C ALA A 48 9.64 9.67 9.79
N ALA A 49 9.96 8.80 8.83
CA ALA A 49 9.02 8.53 7.73
C ALA A 49 7.73 7.96 8.35
N PRO A 50 6.54 8.46 7.97
CA PRO A 50 5.30 7.95 8.52
C PRO A 50 5.18 6.45 8.21
N GLY A 51 5.11 5.62 9.25
CA GLY A 51 4.80 4.20 9.09
C GLY A 51 3.48 4.00 8.34
N LEU A 52 3.24 2.79 7.84
CA LEU A 52 1.96 2.49 7.20
C LEU A 52 0.80 2.75 8.19
N PRO A 53 -0.29 3.40 7.74
CA PRO A 53 -1.48 3.56 8.57
C PRO A 53 -1.97 2.19 9.01
N ARG A 54 -2.27 2.02 10.30
CA ARG A 54 -2.74 0.74 10.86
C ARG A 54 -3.92 0.94 11.80
N ASN A 55 -4.78 -0.07 11.88
CA ASN A 55 -5.84 -0.08 12.86
C ASN A 55 -5.25 -0.29 14.27
N ALA A 56 -5.56 0.57 15.23
CA ALA A 56 -4.87 0.56 16.51
C ALA A 56 -5.20 -0.68 17.36
N LEU A 57 -6.44 -1.18 17.29
CA LEU A 57 -6.87 -2.38 18.02
C LEU A 57 -6.39 -3.68 17.38
N THR A 58 -6.58 -3.83 16.07
CA THR A 58 -6.28 -5.10 15.37
C THR A 58 -4.85 -5.20 14.85
N GLY A 59 -4.11 -4.10 14.82
CA GLY A 59 -2.76 -4.02 14.25
C GLY A 59 -2.68 -4.12 12.72
N ARG A 60 -3.81 -4.41 12.04
CA ARG A 60 -3.83 -4.57 10.58
C ARG A 60 -3.50 -3.26 9.86
N SER A 61 -2.57 -3.32 8.92
CA SER A 61 -2.23 -2.20 8.05
C SER A 61 -3.34 -1.93 7.03
N TYR A 62 -3.61 -0.65 6.74
CA TYR A 62 -4.45 -0.25 5.63
C TYR A 62 -3.69 -0.43 4.30
N SER A 63 -4.43 -0.61 3.21
CA SER A 63 -3.88 -0.84 1.88
C SER A 63 -4.55 0.03 0.81
N GLY A 64 -3.90 0.14 -0.34
CA GLY A 64 -4.41 0.86 -1.51
C GLY A 64 -4.63 2.34 -1.23
N VAL A 65 -5.73 2.88 -1.76
CA VAL A 65 -6.05 4.32 -1.67
C VAL A 65 -6.20 4.82 -0.24
N ASN A 66 -6.55 3.95 0.72
CA ASN A 66 -6.65 4.33 2.12
C ASN A 66 -5.30 4.77 2.70
N VAL A 67 -4.18 4.25 2.22
CA VAL A 67 -2.85 4.69 2.66
C VAL A 67 -2.67 6.18 2.33
N LEU A 68 -3.00 6.57 1.10
CA LEU A 68 -2.87 7.94 0.61
C LEU A 68 -3.81 8.89 1.36
N ILE A 69 -5.06 8.49 1.55
CA ILE A 69 -6.07 9.28 2.29
C ILE A 69 -5.61 9.54 3.72
N LEU A 70 -5.13 8.51 4.41
CA LEU A 70 -4.74 8.59 5.81
C LEU A 70 -3.42 9.35 6.00
N TRP A 71 -2.44 9.20 5.12
CA TRP A 71 -1.24 10.03 5.12
C TRP A 71 -1.55 11.51 4.86
N GLY A 72 -2.44 11.80 3.91
CA GLY A 72 -2.93 13.17 3.68
C GLY A 72 -3.55 13.76 4.93
N ALA A 73 -4.47 13.04 5.58
CA ALA A 73 -5.10 13.49 6.81
C ALA A 73 -4.11 13.72 7.97
N VAL A 74 -3.12 12.85 8.14
CA VAL A 74 -2.06 13.03 9.15
C VAL A 74 -1.21 14.26 8.87
N THR A 75 -0.88 14.50 7.60
CA THR A 75 -0.07 15.67 7.20
C THR A 75 -0.86 16.97 7.36
N GLU A 76 -2.12 17.01 6.93
CA GLU A 76 -3.02 18.16 7.06
C GLU A 76 -3.22 18.58 8.53
N GLN A 77 -3.34 17.60 9.43
CA GLN A 77 -3.65 17.83 10.85
C GLN A 77 -2.40 17.85 11.75
N GLY A 78 -1.22 17.54 11.21
CA GLY A 78 0.03 17.48 11.97
C GLY A 78 0.09 16.38 13.02
N TRP A 79 -0.64 15.28 12.84
CA TRP A 79 -0.60 14.15 13.77
C TRP A 79 0.72 13.37 13.66
N LEU A 80 1.21 12.84 14.77
CA LEU A 80 2.43 12.02 14.78
C LEU A 80 2.12 10.52 14.60
N SER A 81 0.96 10.09 15.11
CA SER A 81 0.59 8.69 15.08
C SER A 81 -0.06 8.27 13.76
N GLN A 82 0.30 7.09 13.27
CA GLN A 82 -0.31 6.44 12.10
C GLN A 82 -1.35 5.38 12.52
N ARG A 83 -1.90 5.50 13.73
CA ARG A 83 -2.84 4.55 14.32
C ARG A 83 -4.27 5.10 14.25
N TRP A 84 -5.18 4.26 13.76
CA TRP A 84 -6.55 4.66 13.45
C TRP A 84 -7.57 3.71 14.07
N LEU A 85 -8.72 4.24 14.47
CA LEU A 85 -9.81 3.49 15.09
C LEU A 85 -11.15 3.98 14.55
N THR A 86 -12.13 3.09 14.42
CA THR A 86 -13.52 3.56 14.28
C THR A 86 -14.03 4.11 15.61
N PHE A 87 -15.10 4.92 15.58
CA PHE A 87 -15.72 5.45 16.81
C PHE A 87 -16.07 4.33 17.81
N ARG A 88 -16.65 3.22 17.32
CA ARG A 88 -16.99 2.07 18.16
C ARG A 88 -15.76 1.40 18.77
N GLN A 89 -14.68 1.30 17.99
CA GLN A 89 -13.43 0.73 18.46
C GLN A 89 -12.75 1.61 19.52
N ALA A 90 -12.86 2.93 19.42
CA ALA A 90 -12.36 3.83 20.47
C ALA A 90 -13.09 3.58 21.80
N LEU A 91 -14.42 3.43 21.76
CA LEU A 91 -15.24 3.09 22.93
C LEU A 91 -14.92 1.70 23.50
N GLU A 92 -14.78 0.70 22.63
CA GLU A 92 -14.40 -0.68 23.03
C GLU A 92 -13.03 -0.72 23.71
N ALA A 93 -12.11 0.14 23.27
CA ALA A 93 -10.79 0.30 23.87
C ALA A 93 -10.79 1.07 25.21
N GLY A 94 -11.95 1.53 25.70
CA GLY A 94 -12.07 2.31 26.94
C GLY A 94 -11.83 3.81 26.80
N GLY A 95 -11.63 4.30 25.57
CA GLY A 95 -11.51 5.73 25.29
C GLY A 95 -12.72 6.30 24.56
N CYS A 96 -12.66 7.56 24.17
CA CYS A 96 -13.68 8.20 23.34
C CYS A 96 -13.04 9.21 22.39
N VAL A 97 -13.71 9.48 21.28
CA VAL A 97 -13.31 10.57 20.38
C VAL A 97 -13.70 11.89 21.02
N ARG A 98 -12.78 12.86 21.08
CA ARG A 98 -13.06 14.17 21.68
C ARG A 98 -14.19 14.89 20.94
N LYS A 99 -14.99 15.65 21.68
CA LYS A 99 -16.12 16.39 21.11
C LYS A 99 -15.64 17.43 20.10
N GLY A 100 -16.22 17.41 18.90
CA GLY A 100 -15.89 18.34 17.81
C GLY A 100 -14.85 17.81 16.82
N GLU A 101 -14.23 16.66 17.08
CA GLU A 101 -13.31 16.02 16.14
C GLU A 101 -14.05 15.43 14.93
N HIS A 102 -13.46 15.59 13.74
CA HIS A 102 -13.98 15.05 12.49
C HIS A 102 -13.20 13.82 12.06
N GLY A 103 -13.92 12.75 11.72
CA GLY A 103 -13.29 11.51 11.26
C GLY A 103 -12.92 11.54 9.79
N THR A 104 -11.90 10.76 9.42
CA THR A 104 -11.46 10.56 8.05
C THR A 104 -12.19 9.38 7.42
N ALA A 105 -12.69 9.56 6.20
CA ALA A 105 -13.39 8.49 5.49
C ALA A 105 -12.42 7.57 4.75
N VAL A 106 -12.53 6.26 4.99
CA VAL A 106 -11.81 5.21 4.28
C VAL A 106 -12.79 4.29 3.54
N VAL A 107 -12.28 3.60 2.54
CA VAL A 107 -13.07 2.76 1.63
C VAL A 107 -12.71 1.30 1.76
N TYR A 108 -13.71 0.43 1.80
CA TYR A 108 -13.54 -1.01 1.79
C TYR A 108 -14.26 -1.58 0.59
N ALA A 109 -13.54 -2.25 -0.28
CA ALA A 109 -14.10 -2.95 -1.43
C ALA A 109 -14.02 -4.44 -1.20
N ASP A 110 -15.13 -5.15 -1.39
CA ASP A 110 -15.20 -6.60 -1.30
C ASP A 110 -16.32 -7.12 -2.22
N ARG A 111 -16.46 -8.44 -2.36
CA ARG A 111 -17.49 -9.07 -3.19
C ARG A 111 -18.41 -9.89 -2.32
N PHE A 112 -19.71 -9.82 -2.56
CA PHE A 112 -20.68 -10.70 -1.92
C PHE A 112 -21.47 -11.46 -2.99
N THR A 113 -21.86 -12.69 -2.68
CA THR A 113 -22.70 -13.50 -3.56
C THR A 113 -24.15 -13.40 -3.10
N PRO A 114 -25.06 -12.80 -3.89
CA PRO A 114 -26.48 -12.71 -3.53
C PRO A 114 -27.09 -14.11 -3.33
N GLU A 115 -28.01 -14.27 -2.36
CA GLU A 115 -28.68 -15.56 -2.12
C GLU A 115 -29.44 -16.07 -3.37
N ALA A 116 -30.00 -15.17 -4.17
CA ALA A 116 -30.63 -15.52 -5.45
C ALA A 116 -29.63 -16.12 -6.45
N GLU A 117 -28.39 -15.63 -6.49
CA GLU A 117 -27.32 -16.19 -7.32
C GLU A 117 -26.83 -17.54 -6.78
N LYS A 118 -26.79 -17.72 -5.45
CA LYS A 118 -26.50 -19.02 -4.83
C LYS A 118 -27.61 -20.05 -5.12
N ALA A 119 -28.88 -19.63 -5.10
CA ALA A 119 -30.02 -20.47 -5.43
C ALA A 119 -29.99 -20.89 -6.91
N ARG A 120 -29.76 -19.94 -7.84
CA ARG A 120 -29.59 -20.26 -9.27
C ARG A 120 -28.46 -21.26 -9.48
N ALA A 121 -27.30 -21.02 -8.88
CA ALA A 121 -26.14 -21.91 -9.00
C ALA A 121 -26.44 -23.34 -8.52
N ARG A 122 -27.27 -23.50 -7.47
CA ARG A 122 -27.73 -24.82 -7.00
C ARG A 122 -28.70 -25.49 -7.97
N GLU A 123 -29.52 -24.73 -8.68
CA GLU A 123 -30.52 -25.25 -9.63
C GLU A 123 -29.92 -25.55 -11.02
N THR A 124 -28.99 -24.72 -11.50
CA THR A 124 -28.43 -24.84 -12.86
C THR A 124 -27.08 -25.55 -12.91
N GLY A 125 -26.40 -25.71 -11.76
CA GLY A 125 -25.04 -26.26 -11.70
C GLY A 125 -23.94 -25.27 -12.11
N ASP A 126 -24.29 -24.01 -12.40
CA ASP A 126 -23.34 -22.96 -12.76
C ASP A 126 -22.67 -22.33 -11.53
N GLU A 127 -21.54 -21.64 -11.72
CA GLU A 127 -20.92 -20.85 -10.67
C GLU A 127 -21.78 -19.63 -10.25
N ALA A 128 -21.87 -19.41 -8.94
CA ALA A 128 -22.60 -18.27 -8.37
C ALA A 128 -21.82 -16.96 -8.60
N ARG A 129 -22.47 -15.95 -9.18
CA ARG A 129 -21.78 -14.69 -9.50
C ARG A 129 -21.67 -13.80 -8.26
N ALA A 130 -20.45 -13.41 -7.92
CA ALA A 130 -20.17 -12.46 -6.85
C ALA A 130 -20.25 -11.01 -7.35
N VAL A 131 -21.06 -10.20 -6.68
CA VAL A 131 -21.27 -8.77 -6.96
C VAL A 131 -20.27 -7.95 -6.12
N PRO A 132 -19.46 -7.08 -6.74
CA PRO A 132 -18.58 -6.19 -6.00
C PRO A 132 -19.40 -5.11 -5.28
N PHE A 133 -19.00 -4.77 -4.06
CA PHE A 133 -19.54 -3.65 -3.30
C PHE A 133 -18.41 -2.81 -2.72
N LEU A 134 -18.75 -1.56 -2.41
CA LEU A 134 -17.84 -0.63 -1.76
C LEU A 134 -18.55 0.00 -0.56
N LYS A 135 -17.92 -0.07 0.60
CA LYS A 135 -18.42 0.48 1.86
C LYS A 135 -17.49 1.57 2.39
N LYS A 136 -18.06 2.71 2.75
CA LYS A 136 -17.36 3.81 3.43
C LYS A 136 -17.35 3.54 4.93
N PHE A 137 -16.20 3.75 5.56
CA PHE A 137 -16.06 3.73 7.02
C PHE A 137 -15.43 5.05 7.47
N THR A 138 -15.81 5.51 8.66
CA THR A 138 -15.19 6.68 9.29
C THR A 138 -14.23 6.20 10.37
N VAL A 139 -12.98 6.64 10.26
CA VAL A 139 -11.92 6.34 11.22
C VAL A 139 -11.37 7.64 11.82
N PHE A 140 -10.84 7.53 13.03
CA PHE A 140 -10.29 8.60 13.82
C PHE A 140 -8.86 8.23 14.17
N ASN A 141 -7.96 9.19 14.11
CA ASN A 141 -6.60 8.98 14.59
C ASN A 141 -6.62 8.82 16.11
N VAL A 142 -5.70 8.04 16.68
CA VAL A 142 -5.58 7.93 18.15
C VAL A 142 -5.34 9.29 18.81
N ALA A 143 -4.71 10.23 18.09
CA ALA A 143 -4.52 11.61 18.54
C ALA A 143 -5.84 12.38 18.73
N GLN A 144 -6.95 11.94 18.13
CA GLN A 144 -8.29 12.54 18.26
C GLN A 144 -9.09 11.98 19.45
N CYS A 145 -8.57 10.95 20.11
CA CYS A 145 -9.24 10.28 21.20
C CYS A 145 -8.66 10.67 22.56
N GLU A 146 -9.46 10.49 23.61
CA GLU A 146 -9.06 10.59 25.02
C GLU A 146 -9.38 9.28 25.74
N GLY A 147 -8.70 9.00 26.85
CA GLY A 147 -8.93 7.79 27.66
C GLY A 147 -8.47 6.47 27.03
N LEU A 148 -7.77 6.49 25.89
CA LEU A 148 -7.22 5.27 25.29
C LEU A 148 -6.02 4.73 26.09
N PRO A 149 -5.89 3.39 26.22
CA PRO A 149 -4.71 2.76 26.81
C PRO A 149 -3.41 3.17 26.11
N GLU A 150 -2.34 3.34 26.89
CA GLU A 150 -1.02 3.76 26.38
C GLU A 150 -0.48 2.83 25.29
N ALA A 151 -0.75 1.53 25.36
CA ALA A 151 -0.37 0.57 24.32
C ALA A 151 -0.95 0.91 22.92
N LEU A 152 -2.11 1.56 22.88
CA LEU A 152 -2.79 1.98 21.65
C LEU A 152 -2.39 3.37 21.19
N THR A 153 -1.99 4.26 22.10
CA THR A 153 -1.59 5.65 21.81
C THR A 153 -0.10 5.83 21.64
N ALA A 154 0.73 4.89 22.14
CA ALA A 154 2.18 4.95 22.02
C ALA A 154 2.55 5.18 20.55
N ASP A 155 3.27 6.27 20.32
CA ASP A 155 3.83 6.56 19.01
C ASP A 155 4.70 5.38 18.58
N PRO A 156 4.71 5.01 17.28
CA PRO A 156 5.76 4.13 16.82
C PRO A 156 7.08 4.78 17.22
N ALA A 157 7.93 4.02 17.92
CA ALA A 157 9.30 4.45 18.16
C ALA A 157 9.87 4.96 16.84
N PRO A 158 10.65 6.06 16.86
CA PRO A 158 11.28 6.57 15.64
C PRO A 158 11.93 5.40 14.90
N LEU A 159 11.74 5.37 13.58
CA LEU A 159 12.34 4.33 12.74
C LEU A 159 13.81 4.21 13.13
N SER A 160 14.27 2.98 13.35
CA SER A 160 15.66 2.75 13.72
C SER A 160 16.59 3.43 12.72
N GLU A 161 17.69 3.97 13.23
CA GLU A 161 18.72 4.54 12.35
C GLU A 161 19.18 3.48 11.35
N ARG A 162 19.46 3.91 10.11
CA ARG A 162 19.95 3.00 9.08
C ARG A 162 21.28 2.41 9.53
N GLN A 163 21.37 1.09 9.54
CA GLN A 163 22.62 0.38 9.73
C GLN A 163 23.42 0.47 8.43
N ILE A 164 24.47 1.29 8.43
CA ILE A 164 25.30 1.50 7.24
C ILE A 164 26.36 0.40 7.16
N VAL A 165 26.34 -0.36 6.07
CA VAL A 165 27.42 -1.27 5.69
C VAL A 165 28.20 -0.61 4.56
N ALA A 166 29.30 0.08 4.89
CA ALA A 166 30.03 0.96 3.97
C ALA A 166 30.45 0.25 2.66
N VAL A 167 30.93 -0.98 2.75
CA VAL A 167 31.31 -1.78 1.57
C VAL A 167 30.11 -2.10 0.68
N ALA A 168 28.92 -2.30 1.26
CA ALA A 168 27.71 -2.59 0.52
C ALA A 168 27.18 -1.33 -0.20
N GLU A 169 27.20 -0.18 0.48
CA GLU A 169 26.86 1.11 -0.13
C GLU A 169 27.79 1.45 -1.30
N ALA A 170 29.11 1.25 -1.11
CA ALA A 170 30.10 1.50 -2.15
C ALA A 170 29.89 0.57 -3.36
N LEU A 171 29.62 -0.72 -3.12
CA LEU A 171 29.32 -1.67 -4.19
C LEU A 171 28.05 -1.29 -4.95
N ILE A 172 26.96 -0.98 -4.23
CA ILE A 172 25.69 -0.54 -4.83
C ILE A 172 25.91 0.70 -5.70
N ALA A 173 26.60 1.72 -5.16
CA ALA A 173 26.89 2.94 -5.89
C ALA A 173 27.75 2.67 -7.15
N ALA A 174 28.76 1.81 -7.04
CA ALA A 174 29.63 1.46 -8.15
C ALA A 174 28.91 0.71 -9.29
N THR A 175 27.80 0.02 -9.01
CA THR A 175 27.02 -0.65 -10.07
C THR A 175 26.37 0.32 -11.05
N GLY A 176 26.09 1.56 -10.63
CA GLY A 176 25.31 2.52 -11.42
C GLY A 176 23.85 2.14 -11.61
N ALA A 177 23.34 1.11 -10.92
CA ALA A 177 21.95 0.71 -11.01
C ALA A 177 21.01 1.80 -10.46
N ASN A 178 19.90 2.02 -11.15
CA ASN A 178 18.84 2.90 -10.67
C ASN A 178 18.05 2.18 -9.58
N ILE A 179 18.39 2.42 -8.31
CA ILE A 179 17.70 1.83 -7.14
C ILE A 179 16.82 2.90 -6.49
N ARG A 180 15.52 2.62 -6.39
CA ARG A 180 14.55 3.51 -5.74
C ARG A 180 13.98 2.87 -4.48
N ILE A 181 14.06 3.60 -3.38
CA ILE A 181 13.50 3.18 -2.10
C ILE A 181 11.99 3.49 -2.05
N GLY A 182 11.20 2.52 -1.60
CA GLY A 182 9.79 2.68 -1.25
C GLY A 182 8.90 1.50 -1.69
N GLY A 183 7.61 1.56 -1.31
CA GLY A 183 6.70 0.42 -1.46
C GLY A 183 6.94 -0.66 -0.41
N ASP A 184 6.26 -1.80 -0.56
CA ASP A 184 6.27 -2.94 0.36
C ASP A 184 6.92 -4.20 -0.24
N LYS A 185 7.41 -4.12 -1.49
CA LYS A 185 8.03 -5.23 -2.21
C LYS A 185 9.35 -4.79 -2.85
N ALA A 186 10.29 -5.73 -2.91
CA ALA A 186 11.50 -5.61 -3.70
C ALA A 186 11.32 -6.33 -5.03
N PHE A 187 11.84 -5.73 -6.11
CA PHE A 187 11.89 -6.32 -7.44
C PHE A 187 12.76 -5.48 -8.39
N TYR A 188 13.36 -6.16 -9.36
CA TYR A 188 13.86 -5.57 -10.59
C TYR A 188 12.75 -5.50 -11.65
N ALA A 189 12.61 -4.35 -12.31
CA ALA A 189 11.66 -4.10 -13.39
C ALA A 189 12.41 -3.97 -14.73
N PRO A 190 12.48 -5.04 -15.56
CA PRO A 190 13.29 -5.06 -16.78
C PRO A 190 12.94 -3.97 -17.78
N VAL A 191 11.66 -3.69 -17.99
CA VAL A 191 11.19 -2.68 -18.96
C VAL A 191 11.62 -1.26 -18.57
N ALA A 192 11.64 -0.97 -17.27
CA ALA A 192 12.01 0.35 -16.75
C ALA A 192 13.51 0.45 -16.38
N ASP A 193 14.24 -0.66 -16.49
CA ASP A 193 15.61 -0.84 -16.00
C ASP A 193 15.82 -0.23 -14.60
N LEU A 194 14.96 -0.63 -13.66
CA LEU A 194 14.85 -0.05 -12.33
C LEU A 194 14.75 -1.14 -11.26
N ILE A 195 15.46 -0.95 -10.15
CA ILE A 195 15.27 -1.74 -8.93
C ILE A 195 14.41 -0.94 -7.96
N ARG A 196 13.36 -1.58 -7.42
CA ARG A 196 12.57 -1.07 -6.30
C ARG A 196 12.90 -1.90 -5.06
N VAL A 197 13.15 -1.25 -3.92
CA VAL A 197 13.36 -1.94 -2.64
C VAL A 197 12.60 -1.20 -1.54
N PRO A 198 11.99 -1.90 -0.56
CA PRO A 198 11.41 -1.25 0.60
C PRO A 198 12.46 -0.46 1.40
N PRO A 199 12.03 0.48 2.26
CA PRO A 199 12.93 1.14 3.20
C PRO A 199 13.69 0.12 4.06
N GLN A 200 14.94 0.41 4.41
CA GLN A 200 15.78 -0.51 5.21
C GLN A 200 15.14 -0.88 6.55
N GLN A 201 14.43 0.06 7.16
CA GLN A 201 13.72 -0.14 8.43
C GLN A 201 12.45 -1.00 8.31
N ALA A 202 12.01 -1.33 7.09
CA ALA A 202 10.90 -2.26 6.86
C ALA A 202 11.32 -3.73 6.98
N PHE A 203 12.63 -4.01 7.01
CA PHE A 203 13.17 -5.35 7.19
C PHE A 203 13.27 -5.71 8.66
N HIS A 204 12.97 -6.98 9.01
CA HIS A 204 13.13 -7.49 10.38
C HIS A 204 14.58 -7.29 10.88
N ASP A 205 15.56 -7.68 10.06
CA ASP A 205 16.96 -7.35 10.25
C ASP A 205 17.42 -6.41 9.14
N GLN A 206 17.99 -5.26 9.50
CA GLN A 206 18.38 -4.23 8.54
C GLN A 206 19.47 -4.69 7.55
N ILE A 207 20.24 -5.74 7.87
CA ILE A 207 21.20 -6.36 6.94
C ILE A 207 20.51 -6.99 5.72
N ASN A 208 19.24 -7.40 5.87
CA ASN A 208 18.49 -8.01 4.77
C ASN A 208 18.16 -7.00 3.67
N PHE A 209 18.15 -5.69 3.96
CA PHE A 209 18.08 -4.67 2.91
C PHE A 209 19.18 -4.84 1.88
N TYR A 210 20.44 -4.97 2.32
CA TYR A 210 21.57 -5.15 1.42
C TYR A 210 21.53 -6.49 0.67
N ARG A 211 21.15 -7.57 1.36
CA ARG A 211 20.95 -8.89 0.72
C ARG A 211 19.91 -8.81 -0.40
N THR A 212 18.79 -8.14 -0.14
CA THR A 212 17.73 -7.92 -1.12
C THR A 212 18.20 -7.01 -2.25
N CYS A 213 18.91 -5.91 -1.98
CA CYS A 213 19.52 -5.10 -3.04
C CYS A 213 20.43 -5.93 -3.94
N PHE A 214 21.28 -6.80 -3.38
CA PHE A 214 22.17 -7.65 -4.16
C PHE A 214 21.44 -8.72 -4.97
N HIS A 215 20.37 -9.29 -4.42
CA HIS A 215 19.48 -10.18 -5.16
C HIS A 215 18.89 -9.48 -6.40
N GLU A 216 18.31 -8.30 -6.22
CA GLU A 216 17.74 -7.53 -7.33
C GLU A 216 18.81 -7.02 -8.30
N LEU A 217 20.02 -6.72 -7.82
CA LEU A 217 21.15 -6.38 -8.68
C LEU A 217 21.60 -7.55 -9.55
N ALA A 218 21.49 -8.78 -9.04
CA ALA A 218 21.75 -9.96 -9.83
C ALA A 218 20.74 -10.07 -10.98
N HIS A 219 19.44 -9.87 -10.73
CA HIS A 219 18.43 -9.77 -11.80
C HIS A 219 18.69 -8.61 -12.76
N TRP A 220 19.02 -7.43 -12.21
CA TRP A 220 19.36 -6.25 -12.99
C TRP A 220 20.49 -6.56 -13.97
N SER A 221 21.56 -7.23 -13.55
CA SER A 221 22.66 -7.62 -14.46
C SER A 221 22.21 -8.43 -15.69
N GLY A 222 21.05 -9.09 -15.65
CA GLY A 222 20.49 -9.90 -16.73
C GLY A 222 19.83 -9.10 -17.87
N HIS A 223 19.66 -7.79 -17.75
CA HIS A 223 19.02 -6.98 -18.80
C HIS A 223 19.72 -7.06 -20.16
N ALA A 224 18.96 -6.77 -21.22
CA ALA A 224 19.41 -6.87 -22.61
C ALA A 224 20.67 -6.06 -22.93
N SER A 225 20.87 -4.91 -22.27
CA SER A 225 22.08 -4.08 -22.42
C SER A 225 23.28 -4.54 -21.59
N ARG A 226 23.15 -5.61 -20.80
CA ARG A 226 24.16 -6.14 -19.89
C ARG A 226 24.48 -7.59 -20.24
N LEU A 227 24.14 -8.55 -19.37
CA LEU A 227 24.40 -9.97 -19.62
C LEU A 227 23.37 -10.62 -20.54
N ASN A 228 22.30 -9.89 -20.90
CA ASN A 228 21.28 -10.31 -21.86
C ASN A 228 20.75 -11.73 -21.60
N ARG A 229 20.38 -11.98 -20.34
CA ARG A 229 19.76 -13.24 -19.90
C ARG A 229 18.25 -13.18 -20.17
N ASP A 230 17.64 -14.36 -20.27
CA ASP A 230 16.20 -14.46 -20.43
C ASP A 230 15.48 -14.16 -19.10
N LEU A 231 14.83 -13.00 -19.04
CA LEU A 231 14.02 -12.53 -17.90
C LEU A 231 12.51 -12.59 -18.19
N SER A 232 12.08 -13.33 -19.23
CA SER A 232 10.67 -13.41 -19.64
C SER A 232 9.82 -14.36 -18.81
N GLY A 233 10.45 -15.14 -17.92
CA GLY A 233 9.78 -16.12 -17.06
C GLY A 233 8.73 -15.47 -16.14
N ILE A 234 7.50 -15.99 -16.18
CA ILE A 234 6.46 -15.61 -15.22
C ILE A 234 6.67 -16.32 -13.88
N PHE A 235 6.24 -15.68 -12.79
CA PHE A 235 6.35 -16.24 -11.44
C PHE A 235 5.83 -17.70 -11.39
N GLY A 236 6.63 -18.60 -10.81
CA GLY A 236 6.33 -20.02 -10.68
C GLY A 236 6.63 -20.88 -11.93
N SER A 237 7.09 -20.29 -13.03
CA SER A 237 7.54 -21.04 -14.22
C SER A 237 8.96 -21.57 -14.07
N ALA A 238 9.33 -22.59 -14.87
CA ALA A 238 10.69 -23.11 -14.89
C ALA A 238 11.75 -22.08 -15.34
N PRO A 239 11.50 -21.23 -16.36
CA PRO A 239 12.41 -20.12 -16.70
C PRO A 239 12.58 -19.13 -15.54
N TYR A 240 11.50 -18.80 -14.83
CA TYR A 240 11.56 -17.95 -13.65
C TYR A 240 12.41 -18.57 -12.54
N ALA A 241 12.18 -19.84 -12.20
CA ALA A 241 12.96 -20.55 -11.17
C ALA A 241 14.46 -20.64 -11.53
N LYS A 242 14.79 -20.76 -12.82
CA LYS A 242 16.18 -20.74 -13.29
C LYS A 242 16.84 -19.38 -13.03
N GLU A 243 16.16 -18.28 -13.33
CA GLU A 243 16.69 -16.94 -13.08
C GLU A 243 16.79 -16.61 -11.59
N GLU A 244 15.82 -17.05 -10.77
CA GLU A 244 15.90 -16.97 -9.30
C GLU A 244 17.12 -17.72 -8.74
N LEU A 245 17.43 -18.90 -9.27
CA LEU A 245 18.64 -19.66 -8.90
C LEU A 245 19.91 -18.88 -9.25
N VAL A 246 19.94 -18.22 -10.42
CA VAL A 246 21.06 -17.36 -10.83
C VAL A 246 21.19 -16.17 -9.88
N ALA A 247 20.08 -15.49 -9.53
CA ALA A 247 20.11 -14.36 -8.61
C ALA A 247 20.57 -14.74 -7.20
N LEU A 248 20.08 -15.87 -6.68
CA LEU A 248 20.47 -16.43 -5.38
C LEU A 248 21.95 -16.86 -5.35
N SER A 249 22.47 -17.36 -6.47
CA SER A 249 23.90 -17.71 -6.58
C SER A 249 24.76 -16.46 -6.72
N GLY A 250 24.29 -15.46 -7.47
CA GLY A 250 24.98 -14.19 -7.69
C GLY A 250 25.13 -13.35 -6.41
N GLN A 251 24.10 -13.28 -5.56
CA GLN A 251 24.16 -12.53 -4.29
C GLN A 251 25.14 -13.15 -3.27
N SER A 252 25.51 -14.42 -3.43
CA SER A 252 26.37 -15.18 -2.51
C SER A 252 27.79 -15.40 -3.06
N ALA A 253 28.05 -15.01 -4.31
CA ALA A 253 29.36 -15.13 -4.92
C ALA A 253 30.36 -14.18 -4.24
N PRO A 254 31.54 -14.69 -3.80
CA PRO A 254 32.57 -13.84 -3.24
C PRO A 254 33.07 -12.81 -4.26
N LEU A 255 33.57 -11.68 -3.77
CA LEU A 255 34.16 -10.56 -4.52
C LEU A 255 35.54 -10.94 -5.15
N ALA A 256 35.67 -12.17 -5.63
CA ALA A 256 36.90 -12.76 -6.14
C ALA A 256 36.87 -12.79 -7.68
N THR A 257 36.82 -11.63 -8.33
CA THR A 257 37.18 -11.52 -9.76
C THR A 257 37.44 -10.09 -10.28
N LEU A 258 37.78 -9.14 -9.41
CA LEU A 258 38.34 -7.85 -9.84
C LEU A 258 39.81 -7.80 -9.40
N GLN A 259 40.65 -8.52 -10.14
CA GLN A 259 42.08 -8.24 -10.26
C GLN A 259 42.37 -7.78 -11.69
#